data_AF-A0A6J4LDK8-F1
#
_entry.id   AF-A0A6J4LDK8-F1
#
_cell.length_a   1.000
_cell.length_b   1.000
_cell.length_c   1.000
_cell.angle_alpha   90.00
_cell.angle_beta   90.00
_cell.angle_gamma   90.00
#
_symmetry.space_group_name_H-M   'P 1'
#
loop_
_entity.id
_entity.type
_entity.pdbx_description
1 polymer ?
#
loop_
_entity_poly.entity_id
_entity_poly.type
_entity_poly.pdbx_seq_one_letter_code
_entity_poly.pdbx_strand_id
1 'polypeptide(L)' 'MIPENASERIELLVLLRIISRRSWDELQSWHRACPGSTVEHLMYGLYVLTVPPGGAGEGEAA' A
#
# COMPACT_ATOMS: atom_id res chain seq x y z
N MET A 1 10.24 -31.95 -4.28
CA MET A 1 9.02 -31.50 -4.97
C MET A 1 8.70 -30.11 -4.45
N ILE A 2 9.08 -29.08 -5.20
CA ILE A 2 8.78 -27.69 -4.88
C ILE A 2 7.39 -27.41 -5.47
N PRO A 3 6.43 -26.83 -4.74
CA PRO A 3 5.13 -26.54 -5.32
C PRO A 3 5.28 -25.50 -6.44
N GLU A 4 5.06 -25.91 -7.69
CA GLU A 4 5.21 -25.09 -8.90
C GLU A 4 4.04 -24.10 -9.13
N ASN A 5 3.16 -23.88 -8.15
CA ASN A 5 1.95 -23.08 -8.32
C ASN A 5 1.79 -21.97 -7.28
N ALA A 6 2.83 -21.15 -7.10
CA ALA A 6 2.66 -19.82 -6.54
C ALA A 6 3.47 -18.86 -7.42
N SER A 7 2.84 -18.33 -8.48
CA SER A 7 3.21 -16.98 -8.89
C SER A 7 2.90 -16.08 -7.70
N GLU A 8 3.85 -15.96 -6.76
CA GLU A 8 3.73 -15.08 -5.61
C GLU A 8 3.45 -13.68 -6.14
N ARG A 9 2.19 -13.26 -6.03
CA ARG A 9 1.82 -11.87 -6.22
C ARG A 9 2.42 -11.13 -5.05
N ILE A 10 3.62 -10.60 -5.25
CA ILE A 10 4.32 -9.83 -4.21
C ILE A 10 3.55 -8.53 -4.01
N GLU A 11 2.86 -8.44 -2.89
CA GLU A 11 2.20 -7.21 -2.43
C GLU A 11 3.20 -6.36 -1.66
N LEU A 12 3.18 -5.05 -1.88
CA LEU A 12 3.97 -4.11 -1.08
C LEU A 12 3.16 -3.71 0.15
N LEU A 13 3.71 -3.96 1.33
CA LEU A 13 3.15 -3.52 2.61
C LEU A 13 3.93 -2.32 3.13
N VAL A 14 3.26 -1.20 3.29
CA VAL A 14 3.86 0.02 3.87
C VAL A 14 3.26 0.27 5.24
N LEU A 15 4.09 0.20 6.27
CA LEU A 15 3.70 0.52 7.64
C LEU A 15 3.94 2.00 7.92
N LEU A 16 2.89 2.73 8.28
CA LEU A 16 2.95 4.15 8.64
C LEU A 16 2.49 4.37 10.06
N ARG A 17 3.20 5.25 10.78
CA ARG A 17 2.74 5.77 12.07
C ARG A 17 2.12 7.15 11.88
N ILE A 18 0.81 7.23 12.08
CA ILE A 18 0.02 8.45 11.97
C ILE A 18 -0.03 9.12 13.33
N ILE A 19 0.87 10.10 13.54
CA ILE A 19 0.92 10.93 14.76
C ILE A 19 0.42 12.35 14.54
N SER A 20 0.08 12.71 13.30
CA SER A 20 -0.35 14.05 12.94
C SER A 20 -1.36 14.03 11.81
N ARG A 21 -2.09 15.14 11.64
CA ARG A 21 -2.99 15.31 10.51
C ARG A 21 -2.26 15.24 9.15
N ARG A 22 -1.05 15.81 9.08
CA ARG A 22 -0.22 15.79 7.88
C ARG A 22 0.13 14.36 7.44
N SER A 23 0.57 13.50 8.37
CA SER A 23 0.87 12.10 8.07
C SER A 23 -0.38 11.32 7.60
N TRP A 24 -1.56 11.68 8.12
CA TRP A 24 -2.82 11.10 7.65
C TRP A 24 -3.13 11.51 6.21
N ASP A 25 -2.98 12.80 5.90
CA ASP A 25 -3.24 13.31 4.55
C ASP A 25 -2.25 12.71 3.53
N GLU A 26 -1.00 12.44 3.93
CA GLU A 26 0.00 11.74 3.10
C GLU A 26 -0.38 10.28 2.81
N LEU A 27 -0.80 9.51 3.82
CA LEU A 27 -1.33 8.16 3.64
C LEU A 27 -2.52 8.15 2.66
N GLN A 28 -3.43 9.10 2.80
CA GLN A 28 -4.58 9.24 1.91
C GLN A 28 -4.15 9.61 0.48
N SER A 29 -3.12 10.44 0.33
CA SER A 29 -2.55 10.75 -0.99
C SER A 29 -1.99 9.51 -1.67
N TRP A 30 -1.23 8.68 -0.94
CA TRP A 30 -0.68 7.43 -1.49
C TRP A 30 -1.75 6.42 -1.84
N HIS A 31 -2.75 6.25 -0.97
CA HIS A 31 -3.88 5.37 -1.23
C HIS A 31 -4.63 5.76 -2.52
N ARG A 32 -4.84 7.05 -2.76
CA ARG A 32 -5.47 7.55 -4.00
C ARG A 32 -4.58 7.37 -5.23
N ALA A 33 -3.26 7.50 -5.07
CA ALA A 33 -2.29 7.33 -6.15
C ALA A 33 -2.08 5.86 -6.54
N CYS A 34 -2.47 4.93 -5.66
CA CYS A 34 -2.29 3.50 -5.88
C CYS A 34 -3.64 2.77 -6.03
N PRO A 35 -4.19 2.64 -7.25
CA PRO A 35 -5.43 1.90 -7.48
C PRO A 35 -5.40 0.48 -6.90
N GLY A 36 -6.49 0.09 -6.24
CA GLY A 36 -6.62 -1.22 -5.60
C GLY A 36 -5.83 -1.36 -4.29
N SER A 37 -5.12 -0.33 -3.84
CA SER A 37 -4.52 -0.35 -2.50
C SER A 37 -5.60 -0.35 -1.41
N THR A 38 -5.26 -0.88 -0.24
CA THR A 38 -6.14 -0.87 0.94
C THR A 38 -5.41 -0.23 2.13
N VAL A 39 -6.18 0.39 3.02
CA VAL A 39 -5.64 1.00 4.25
C VAL A 39 -6.29 0.32 5.45
N GLU A 40 -5.47 -0.23 6.34
CA GLU A 40 -5.91 -0.89 7.57
C GLU A 40 -5.30 -0.22 8.79
N HIS A 41 -6.11 -0.01 9.83
CA HIS A 41 -5.61 0.43 11.13
C HIS A 41 -5.22 -0.80 11.96
N LEU A 42 -3.98 -0.81 12.48
CA LEU A 42 -3.50 -1.87 13.37
C LEU A 42 -3.73 -1.51 14.84
N MET A 43 -2.88 -0.64 15.39
CA MET A 43 -2.90 -0.22 16.79
C MET A 43 -2.07 1.04 17.01
N TYR A 44 -2.39 1.83 18.03
CA TYR A 44 -1.60 2.99 18.47
C TYR A 44 -1.25 3.99 17.35
N GLY A 45 -2.16 4.19 16.40
CA GLY A 45 -1.94 5.07 15.24
C GLY A 45 -1.03 4.45 14.18
N LEU A 46 -0.75 3.14 14.23
CA LEU A 46 -0.12 2.40 13.14
C LEU A 46 -1.17 2.01 12.11
N TYR A 47 -0.86 2.27 10.85
CA TYR A 47 -1.66 1.93 9.68
C TYR A 47 -0.80 1.17 8.68
N VAL A 48 -1.41 0.24 7.95
CA VAL A 48 -0.78 -0.44 6.82
C VAL A 48 -1.49 0.01 5.55
N LEU A 49 -0.69 0.44 4.58
CA LEU A 49 -1.12 0.57 3.19
C LEU A 49 -0.64 -0.68 2.44
N THR A 50 -1.57 -1.50 1.97
CA THR A 50 -1.27 -2.65 1.11
C THR A 50 -1.44 -2.24 -0.34
N VAL A 51 -0.39 -2.37 -1.14
CA VAL A 51 -0.41 -2.03 -2.57
C VAL A 51 -0.30 -3.31 -3.39
N PRO A 52 -1.32 -3.66 -4.20
CA PRO A 52 -1.26 -4.84 -5.05
C PRO A 52 -0.26 -4.66 -6.19
N PRO A 53 0.23 -5.76 -6.79
CA PRO A 53 1.09 -5.68 -7.98
C PRO A 53 0.36 -4.95 -9.13
N GLY A 54 1.05 -4.02 -9.79
CA GLY A 54 0.48 -3.15 -10.83
C GLY A 54 -0.40 -2.01 -10.29
N GLY A 55 -0.54 -1.89 -8.97
CA GLY A 55 -1.32 -0.84 -8.32
C GLY A 55 -0.57 0.48 -8.14
N ALA A 56 0.74 0.55 -8.36
CA ALA A 56 1.42 1.83 -8.54
C ALA A 56 1.04 2.32 -9.93
N GLY A 57 0.18 3.35 -10.01
CA GLY A 57 -0.26 3.91 -11.29
C GLY A 57 0.93 4.12 -12.21
N GLU A 58 0.79 3.72 -13.48
CA GLU A 58 1.73 4.08 -14.53
C GLU A 58 1.94 5.59 -14.45
N GLY A 59 3.09 6.00 -13.93
CA GLY A 59 3.52 7.38 -13.97
C GLY A 59 3.69 7.74 -15.44
N GLU A 60 2.65 8.34 -16.00
CA GLU A 60 2.59 8.89 -17.35
C GLU A 60 3.75 9.89 -17.49
N ALA A 61 4.83 9.42 -18.11
CA ALA A 61 5.77 10.27 -18.81
C ALA A 61 5.17 10.54 -20.19
N ALA A 62 4.36 11.60 -20.30
CA ALA A 62 3.92 12.20 -21.56
C ALA A 62 3.86 13.71 -21.42
#